data_AF-A0ABD0K6I8-F1
#
_entry.id   AF-A0ABD0K6I8-F1
#
_cell.length_a   1.000
_cell.length_b   1.000
_cell.length_c   1.000
_cell.angle_alpha   90.00
_cell.angle_beta   90.00
_cell.angle_gamma   90.00
#
_symmetry.space_group_name_H-M   'P 1'
#
loop_
_entity.id
_entity.type
_entity.pdbx_description
1 polymer ?
#
loop_
_entity_poly.entity_id
_entity_poly.type
_entity_poly.pdbx_seq_one_letter_code
_entity_poly.pdbx_strand_id
1 'polypeptide(L)'
;GSTHGGSATGSCIDVIENCAALGPNLCDAYVEFAHINCTNTEASACADKLSNCAAYGQTACTGQYEQWAKENCPKFCNLCTGQGAVGHTDVCYYKGQAYHEGAQWKDGCEKNCTCVDESRGYYLSGCEYKGQVYREAQQWKDGCDYLCTCRDGKTGYYECRALCVSWQNLGQCHLVDPAPGLCCKTPSCPPNVVIHYPDGYVPA
;
A
#
# COMPACT_ATOMS: atom_id res chain seq x y z
N GLY A 1 7.06 43.14 8.12
CA GLY A 1 6.08 42.44 8.95
C GLY A 1 5.85 41.09 8.34
N SER A 2 6.32 40.03 9.00
CA SER A 2 6.08 38.64 8.62
C SER A 2 4.70 38.22 9.06
N THR A 3 3.89 37.66 8.16
CA THR A 3 2.81 36.73 8.51
C THR A 3 2.64 35.74 7.36
N HIS A 4 3.21 34.54 7.51
CA HIS A 4 2.77 33.35 6.77
C HIS A 4 1.37 33.00 7.26
N GLY A 5 0.36 33.17 6.42
CA GLY A 5 -0.98 32.64 6.62
C GLY A 5 -1.09 31.26 5.98
N GLY A 6 -0.56 30.23 6.67
CA GLY A 6 -0.89 28.84 6.37
C GLY A 6 -2.23 28.51 7.01
N SER A 7 -3.26 28.30 6.20
CA SER A 7 -4.52 27.70 6.66
C SER A 7 -5.20 26.99 5.50
N ALA A 8 -4.84 25.73 5.29
CA ALA A 8 -5.68 24.76 4.58
C ALA A 8 -5.92 23.62 5.57
N THR A 9 -6.85 23.84 6.50
CA THR A 9 -7.35 22.86 7.47
C THR A 9 -8.36 21.95 6.77
N GLY A 10 -7.91 21.11 5.84
CA GLY A 10 -8.74 20.05 5.28
C GLY A 10 -8.92 18.95 6.33
N SER A 11 -10.15 18.72 6.80
CA SER A 11 -10.44 17.63 7.74
C SER A 11 -10.86 16.38 6.95
N CYS A 12 -10.13 15.28 7.11
CA CYS A 12 -10.50 13.99 6.51
C CYS A 12 -11.80 13.50 7.21
N ILE A 13 -12.82 13.10 6.44
CA ILE A 13 -14.07 12.51 6.94
C ILE A 13 -14.05 11.00 6.71
N ASP A 14 -14.50 10.29 7.73
CA ASP A 14 -14.46 8.84 7.94
C ASP A 14 -15.30 8.04 6.94
N VAL A 15 -14.70 7.05 6.26
CA VAL A 15 -15.42 5.94 5.59
C VAL A 15 -15.48 4.69 6.49
N ILE A 16 -14.59 4.63 7.50
CA ILE A 16 -14.63 3.72 8.66
C ILE A 16 -14.65 4.54 9.95
N GLU A 17 -15.27 4.04 11.02
CA GLU A 17 -15.37 4.79 12.29
C GLU A 17 -13.98 5.26 12.79
N ASN A 18 -13.83 6.59 12.85
CA ASN A 18 -12.83 7.35 13.59
C ASN A 18 -11.41 7.45 12.99
N CYS A 19 -11.26 7.86 11.73
CA CYS A 19 -9.96 8.28 11.16
C CYS A 19 -9.34 9.46 11.93
N ALA A 20 -10.15 10.28 12.59
CA ALA A 20 -9.68 11.39 13.43
C ALA A 20 -8.77 10.94 14.60
N ALA A 21 -8.92 9.69 15.08
CA ALA A 21 -8.07 9.13 16.13
C ALA A 21 -6.64 8.78 15.65
N LEU A 22 -6.40 8.70 14.34
CA LEU A 22 -5.11 8.36 13.75
C LEU A 22 -4.18 9.57 13.54
N GLY A 23 -4.66 10.77 13.87
CA GLY A 23 -3.88 12.01 13.89
C GLY A 23 -3.97 12.85 12.61
N PRO A 24 -3.61 14.15 12.70
CA PRO A 24 -3.88 15.14 11.65
C PRO A 24 -3.08 14.95 10.36
N ASN A 25 -2.00 14.16 10.40
CA ASN A 25 -1.11 13.93 9.24
C ASN A 25 -1.42 12.62 8.50
N LEU A 26 -2.52 11.93 8.82
CA LEU A 26 -2.88 10.64 8.21
C LEU A 26 -2.86 10.69 6.67
N CYS A 27 -3.41 11.77 6.12
CA CYS A 27 -3.59 11.96 4.68
C CYS A 27 -2.26 12.30 3.95
N ASP A 28 -1.18 12.62 4.69
CA ASP A 28 0.16 12.89 4.15
C ASP A 28 1.19 11.79 4.46
N ALA A 29 1.11 11.18 5.66
CA ALA A 29 2.08 10.18 6.13
C ALA A 29 1.71 8.75 5.70
N TYR A 30 0.43 8.49 5.45
CA TYR A 30 -0.10 7.16 5.10
C TYR A 30 -1.02 7.23 3.87
N VAL A 31 -0.50 7.86 2.81
CA VAL A 31 -1.22 8.17 1.55
C VAL A 31 -2.05 7.00 1.04
N GLU A 32 -1.48 5.80 0.99
CA GLU A 32 -2.19 4.61 0.48
C GLU A 32 -3.32 4.11 1.42
N PHE A 33 -3.15 4.21 2.73
CA PHE A 33 -4.19 3.85 3.70
C PHE A 33 -5.30 4.89 3.74
N ALA A 34 -4.92 6.18 3.73
CA ALA A 34 -5.82 7.31 3.76
C ALA A 34 -6.73 7.31 2.53
N HIS A 35 -6.21 7.08 1.33
CA HIS A 35 -7.01 6.99 0.09
C HIS A 35 -8.08 5.90 0.10
N ILE A 36 -7.89 4.82 0.88
CA ILE A 36 -8.83 3.69 0.96
C ILE A 36 -9.88 3.91 2.06
N ASN A 37 -9.48 4.47 3.20
CA ASN A 37 -10.29 4.44 4.42
C ASN A 37 -10.81 5.82 4.88
N CYS A 38 -10.30 6.91 4.32
CA CYS A 38 -10.63 8.27 4.75
C CYS A 38 -10.78 9.18 3.53
N THR A 39 -11.77 10.07 3.52
CA THR A 39 -12.03 10.97 2.38
C THR A 39 -11.65 12.40 2.74
N ASN A 40 -10.79 13.04 1.94
CA ASN A 40 -10.56 14.47 2.06
C ASN A 40 -11.74 15.21 1.41
N THR A 41 -12.49 15.98 2.19
CA THR A 41 -13.71 16.65 1.71
C THR A 41 -13.45 17.92 0.88
N GLU A 42 -12.19 18.26 0.61
CA GLU A 42 -11.79 19.29 -0.36
C GLU A 42 -11.87 18.78 -1.83
N ALA A 43 -12.87 17.95 -2.12
CA ALA A 43 -13.20 17.48 -3.46
C ALA A 43 -14.13 18.47 -4.17
N SER A 44 -13.50 19.50 -4.74
CA SER A 44 -13.86 20.31 -5.92
C SER A 44 -15.32 20.77 -6.10
N ALA A 45 -15.56 22.07 -5.90
CA ALA A 45 -16.45 22.78 -6.81
C ALA A 45 -15.60 23.09 -8.05
N CYS A 46 -15.97 22.59 -9.25
CA CYS A 46 -15.24 22.99 -10.44
C CYS A 46 -15.36 24.50 -10.69
N ALA A 47 -14.26 25.20 -10.48
CA ALA A 47 -14.15 26.63 -10.65
C ALA A 47 -12.79 26.97 -11.25
N ASP A 48 -12.74 28.06 -12.02
CA ASP A 48 -11.47 28.63 -12.45
C ASP A 48 -10.73 29.22 -11.24
N LYS A 49 -9.47 28.85 -11.08
CA LYS A 49 -8.58 29.43 -10.07
C LYS A 49 -8.15 30.84 -10.45
N LEU A 50 -8.00 31.09 -11.76
CA LEU A 50 -7.68 32.40 -12.31
C LEU A 50 -8.95 33.13 -12.73
N SER A 51 -9.07 34.40 -12.36
CA SER A 51 -10.21 35.24 -12.76
C SER A 51 -10.15 35.71 -14.23
N ASN A 52 -9.00 35.55 -14.89
CA ASN A 52 -8.73 36.07 -16.24
C ASN A 52 -8.55 34.99 -17.31
N CYS A 53 -9.12 33.80 -17.13
CA CYS A 53 -8.98 32.69 -18.09
C CYS A 53 -9.33 33.07 -19.54
N ALA A 54 -10.32 33.95 -19.75
CA ALA A 54 -10.68 34.47 -21.06
C ALA A 54 -9.56 35.24 -21.78
N ALA A 55 -8.63 35.86 -21.04
CA ALA A 55 -7.52 36.62 -21.62
C ALA A 55 -6.46 35.72 -22.29
N TYR A 56 -6.37 34.45 -21.89
CA TYR A 56 -5.45 33.48 -22.48
C TYR A 56 -5.99 32.82 -23.76
N GLY A 57 -7.28 33.04 -24.07
CA GLY A 57 -7.95 32.48 -25.24
C GLY A 57 -8.10 30.96 -25.23
N GLN A 58 -8.84 30.43 -26.20
CA GLN A 58 -9.13 28.98 -26.25
C GLN A 58 -7.91 28.11 -26.57
N THR A 59 -6.85 28.69 -27.12
CA THR A 59 -5.58 27.99 -27.36
C THR A 59 -4.89 27.56 -26.07
N ALA A 60 -5.19 28.20 -24.94
CA ALA A 60 -4.67 27.79 -23.62
C ALA A 60 -5.34 26.52 -23.10
N CYS A 61 -6.49 26.12 -23.66
CA CYS A 61 -7.27 24.96 -23.22
C CYS A 61 -6.84 23.63 -23.85
N THR A 62 -5.86 23.65 -24.78
CA THR A 62 -5.47 22.48 -25.57
C THR A 62 -3.96 22.40 -25.78
N GLY A 63 -3.48 21.24 -26.26
CA GLY A 63 -2.07 21.02 -26.58
C GLY A 63 -1.18 21.14 -25.35
N GLN A 64 -0.05 21.82 -25.47
CA GLN A 64 0.94 21.95 -24.40
C GLN A 64 0.45 22.68 -23.14
N TYR A 65 -0.67 23.42 -23.23
CA TYR A 65 -1.23 24.19 -22.11
C TYR A 65 -2.40 23.48 -21.42
N GLU A 66 -2.81 22.31 -21.92
CA GLU A 66 -3.96 21.56 -21.40
C GLU A 66 -3.81 21.21 -19.91
N GLN A 67 -2.61 20.79 -19.48
CA GLN A 67 -2.35 20.48 -18.07
C GLN A 67 -2.46 21.72 -17.18
N TRP A 68 -1.88 22.83 -17.62
CA TRP A 68 -2.01 24.11 -16.93
C TRP A 68 -3.47 24.57 -16.85
N ALA A 69 -4.24 24.38 -17.93
CA ALA A 69 -5.65 24.75 -17.97
C ALA A 69 -6.53 23.90 -17.04
N LYS A 70 -6.22 22.61 -16.85
CA LYS A 70 -6.90 21.75 -15.86
C LYS A 70 -6.75 22.27 -14.43
N GLU A 71 -5.59 22.85 -14.11
CA GLU A 71 -5.29 23.34 -12.76
C GLU A 71 -5.78 24.78 -12.53
N ASN A 72 -5.82 25.59 -13.58
CA ASN A 72 -6.00 27.04 -13.44
C ASN A 72 -7.31 27.57 -14.02
N CYS A 73 -7.78 26.97 -15.12
CA CYS A 73 -8.95 27.42 -15.88
C CYS A 73 -9.90 26.27 -16.27
N PRO A 74 -10.18 25.28 -15.39
CA PRO A 74 -10.94 24.09 -15.78
C PRO A 74 -12.39 24.39 -16.18
N LYS A 75 -13.00 25.45 -15.63
CA LYS A 75 -14.37 25.84 -15.99
C LYS A 75 -14.41 26.58 -17.31
N PHE A 76 -13.52 27.55 -17.53
CA PHE A 76 -13.39 28.27 -18.79
C PHE A 76 -13.07 27.34 -19.97
N CYS A 77 -12.22 26.35 -19.75
CA CYS A 77 -11.81 25.38 -20.76
C CYS A 77 -12.76 24.17 -20.89
N ASN A 78 -13.87 24.13 -20.15
CA ASN A 78 -14.75 22.96 -20.03
C ASN A 78 -14.01 21.66 -19.63
N LEU A 79 -12.89 21.80 -18.93
CA LEU A 79 -12.10 20.71 -18.36
C LEU A 79 -12.55 20.37 -16.92
N CYS A 80 -13.71 20.90 -16.51
CA CYS A 80 -14.41 20.57 -15.26
C CYS A 80 -14.71 19.09 -15.06
N THR A 81 -14.51 18.27 -16.08
CA THR A 81 -14.43 16.82 -15.99
C THR A 81 -13.12 16.39 -15.30
N GLY A 82 -12.88 16.92 -14.11
CA GLY A 82 -11.58 16.97 -13.44
C GLY A 82 -11.65 16.74 -11.93
N GLN A 83 -12.57 15.89 -11.48
CA GLN A 83 -12.15 14.85 -10.54
C GLN A 83 -12.29 13.57 -11.32
N GLY A 84 -11.43 12.58 -11.10
CA GLY A 84 -11.74 11.23 -11.56
C GLY A 84 -13.02 10.72 -10.88
N ALA A 85 -14.20 11.18 -11.31
CA ALA A 85 -15.12 10.24 -11.89
C ALA A 85 -14.30 9.56 -12.97
N VAL A 86 -13.64 8.48 -12.57
CA VAL A 86 -13.03 7.54 -13.49
C VAL A 86 -14.12 7.37 -14.55
N GLY A 87 -13.79 7.57 -15.83
CA GLY A 87 -14.45 6.72 -16.78
C GLY A 87 -14.15 5.34 -16.25
N HIS A 88 -15.09 4.74 -15.52
CA HIS A 88 -15.07 3.33 -15.20
C HIS A 88 -15.16 2.70 -16.60
N THR A 89 -14.03 2.59 -17.28
CA THR A 89 -13.81 1.40 -18.05
C THR A 89 -13.86 0.35 -16.96
N ASP A 90 -14.88 -0.51 -16.97
CA ASP A 90 -15.06 -1.59 -16.01
C ASP A 90 -13.92 -2.62 -16.18
N VAL A 91 -12.67 -2.15 -16.03
CA VAL A 91 -11.41 -2.82 -16.33
C VAL A 91 -10.24 -2.11 -15.63
N CYS A 92 -9.30 -2.90 -15.13
CA CYS A 92 -7.97 -2.43 -14.77
C CYS A 92 -7.12 -2.26 -16.03
N TYR A 93 -6.47 -1.10 -16.20
CA TYR A 93 -5.52 -0.88 -17.30
C TYR A 93 -4.09 -1.17 -16.87
N TYR A 94 -3.38 -1.99 -17.65
CA TYR A 94 -1.96 -2.28 -17.45
C TYR A 94 -1.22 -2.38 -18.79
N LYS A 95 -0.17 -1.56 -18.96
CA LYS A 95 0.65 -1.46 -20.19
C LYS A 95 -0.16 -1.34 -21.49
N GLY A 96 -1.26 -0.59 -21.44
CA GLY A 96 -2.15 -0.38 -22.60
C GLY A 96 -3.16 -1.51 -22.87
N GLN A 97 -3.19 -2.54 -22.01
CA GLN A 97 -4.18 -3.63 -22.04
C GLN A 97 -5.22 -3.42 -20.93
N ALA A 98 -6.44 -3.88 -21.17
CA ALA A 98 -7.56 -3.81 -20.23
C ALA A 98 -7.87 -5.21 -19.65
N TYR A 99 -8.12 -5.27 -18.35
CA TYR A 99 -8.36 -6.52 -17.60
C TYR A 99 -9.63 -6.39 -16.77
N HIS A 100 -10.50 -7.40 -16.83
CA HIS A 100 -11.71 -7.44 -16.03
C HIS A 100 -11.46 -7.93 -14.58
N GLU A 101 -12.42 -7.78 -13.67
CA GLU A 101 -12.34 -8.11 -12.25
C GLU A 101 -12.01 -9.58 -12.09
N GLY A 102 -11.05 -9.88 -11.21
CA GLY A 102 -10.52 -11.22 -11.02
C GLY A 102 -9.61 -11.71 -12.15
N ALA A 103 -9.46 -10.98 -13.26
CA ALA A 103 -8.47 -11.33 -14.27
C ALA A 103 -7.07 -11.20 -13.69
N GLN A 104 -6.26 -12.22 -13.95
CA GLN A 104 -4.88 -12.32 -13.52
C GLN A 104 -3.97 -12.27 -14.74
N TRP A 105 -2.88 -11.52 -14.64
CA TRP A 105 -1.86 -11.47 -15.67
C TRP A 105 -0.47 -11.47 -15.06
N LYS A 106 0.50 -11.84 -15.90
CA LYS A 106 1.91 -11.85 -15.53
C LYS A 106 2.66 -10.77 -16.28
N ASP A 107 3.43 -9.95 -15.57
CA ASP A 107 4.45 -9.07 -16.18
C ASP A 107 5.83 -9.69 -16.02
N GLY A 108 6.24 -10.46 -17.03
CA GLY A 108 7.43 -11.32 -16.94
C GLY A 108 7.15 -12.60 -16.16
N CYS A 109 8.19 -13.20 -15.56
CA CYS A 109 8.08 -14.50 -14.86
C CYS A 109 7.66 -14.38 -13.38
N GLU A 110 7.82 -13.22 -12.76
CA GLU A 110 7.78 -13.05 -11.30
C GLU A 110 6.59 -12.21 -10.81
N LYS A 111 6.05 -11.34 -11.66
CA LYS A 111 5.01 -10.39 -11.26
C LYS A 111 3.65 -10.94 -11.58
N ASN A 112 2.86 -11.26 -10.56
CA ASN A 112 1.45 -11.54 -10.70
C ASN A 112 0.65 -10.27 -10.37
N CYS A 113 -0.21 -9.87 -11.29
CA CYS A 113 -1.14 -8.77 -11.10
C CYS A 113 -2.56 -9.33 -11.13
N THR A 114 -3.43 -8.80 -10.28
CA THR A 114 -4.86 -9.13 -10.28
C THR A 114 -5.66 -7.84 -10.34
N CYS A 115 -6.67 -7.81 -11.21
CA CYS A 115 -7.66 -6.73 -11.21
C CYS A 115 -8.62 -6.98 -10.05
N VAL A 116 -8.63 -6.08 -9.08
CA VAL A 116 -9.40 -6.25 -7.84
C VAL A 116 -10.55 -5.26 -7.74
N ASP A 117 -10.48 -4.18 -8.50
CA ASP A 117 -11.54 -3.18 -8.58
C ASP A 117 -11.43 -2.48 -9.93
N GLU A 118 -12.13 -3.05 -10.91
CA GLU A 118 -12.36 -2.49 -12.25
C GLU A 118 -12.86 -1.06 -12.18
N SER A 119 -13.66 -0.79 -11.16
CA SER A 119 -14.40 0.42 -11.02
C SER A 119 -13.43 1.60 -10.76
N ARG A 120 -12.41 1.35 -9.95
CA ARG A 120 -11.36 2.32 -9.67
C ARG A 120 -10.12 2.13 -10.55
N GLY A 121 -10.16 1.23 -11.53
CA GLY A 121 -9.00 0.84 -12.35
C GLY A 121 -7.84 0.30 -11.52
N TYR A 122 -8.14 -0.26 -10.34
CA TYR A 122 -7.16 -0.63 -9.33
C TYR A 122 -6.72 -2.08 -9.51
N TYR A 123 -5.43 -2.26 -9.80
CA TYR A 123 -4.78 -3.57 -9.85
C TYR A 123 -3.81 -3.72 -8.68
N LEU A 124 -3.83 -4.88 -8.05
CA LEU A 124 -2.91 -5.19 -6.95
C LEU A 124 -1.63 -5.83 -7.52
N SER A 125 -0.48 -5.24 -7.20
CA SER A 125 0.84 -5.88 -7.36
C SER A 125 1.36 -6.29 -5.98
N GLY A 126 1.90 -7.50 -5.89
CA GLY A 126 2.43 -8.02 -4.63
C GLY A 126 3.23 -9.29 -4.85
N CYS A 127 3.74 -9.83 -3.75
CA CYS A 127 4.45 -11.09 -3.75
C CYS A 127 3.43 -12.23 -3.78
N GLU A 128 3.39 -12.99 -4.88
CA GLU A 128 2.54 -14.16 -4.95
C GLU A 128 3.23 -15.35 -4.27
N TYR A 129 2.50 -16.02 -3.39
CA TYR A 129 2.95 -17.22 -2.72
C TYR A 129 1.78 -18.19 -2.54
N LYS A 130 1.87 -19.36 -3.18
CA LYS A 130 0.85 -20.44 -3.14
C LYS A 130 -0.56 -19.96 -3.53
N GLY A 131 -0.66 -19.10 -4.53
CA GLY A 131 -1.90 -18.56 -5.07
C GLY A 131 -2.47 -17.35 -4.32
N GLN A 132 -1.80 -16.88 -3.26
CA GLN A 132 -2.18 -15.66 -2.53
C GLN A 132 -1.19 -14.54 -2.81
N VAL A 133 -1.69 -13.31 -2.94
CA VAL A 133 -0.87 -12.12 -3.17
C VAL A 133 -0.70 -11.35 -1.87
N TYR A 134 0.54 -11.14 -1.47
CA TYR A 134 0.94 -10.41 -0.28
C TYR A 134 1.43 -9.01 -0.66
N ARG A 135 0.95 -7.99 0.03
CA ARG A 135 1.38 -6.59 -0.17
C ARG A 135 2.81 -6.38 0.32
N GLU A 136 3.47 -5.34 -0.16
CA GLU A 136 4.81 -4.98 0.31
C GLU A 136 4.83 -4.82 1.85
N ALA A 137 5.92 -5.28 2.46
CA ALA A 137 6.11 -5.41 3.92
C ALA A 137 5.16 -6.38 4.64
N GLN A 138 4.14 -6.94 3.98
CA GLN A 138 3.29 -7.96 4.57
C GLN A 138 4.11 -9.23 4.85
N GLN A 139 3.85 -9.85 5.99
CA GLN A 139 4.48 -11.10 6.42
C GLN A 139 3.45 -12.21 6.49
N TRP A 140 3.89 -13.44 6.19
CA TRP A 140 3.07 -14.63 6.31
C TRP A 140 3.89 -15.82 6.76
N LYS A 141 3.24 -16.76 7.46
CA LYS A 141 3.86 -18.01 7.88
C LYS A 141 3.52 -19.11 6.88
N ASP A 142 4.53 -19.86 6.44
CA ASP A 142 4.31 -21.15 5.79
C ASP A 142 4.41 -22.25 6.85
N GLY A 143 3.26 -22.60 7.42
CA GLY A 143 3.18 -23.56 8.52
C GLY A 143 4.11 -23.17 9.68
N CYS A 144 4.92 -24.14 10.14
CA CYS A 144 5.94 -23.94 11.16
C CYS A 144 7.36 -23.84 10.59
N ASP A 145 7.51 -23.81 9.27
CA ASP A 145 8.80 -23.89 8.61
C ASP A 145 9.39 -22.50 8.37
N TYR A 146 8.59 -21.59 7.81
CA TYR A 146 9.06 -20.29 7.35
C TYR A 146 8.19 -19.11 7.79
N LEU A 147 8.84 -17.98 8.05
CA LEU A 147 8.22 -16.66 8.05
C LEU A 147 8.73 -15.92 6.82
N CYS A 148 7.81 -15.60 5.91
CA CYS A 148 8.09 -14.88 4.68
C CYS A 148 7.69 -13.42 4.81
N THR A 149 8.37 -12.55 4.07
CA THR A 149 8.09 -11.11 3.98
C THR A 149 8.16 -10.68 2.53
N CYS A 150 7.14 -9.98 2.05
CA CYS A 150 7.19 -9.34 0.74
C CYS A 150 8.12 -8.13 0.82
N ARG A 151 9.23 -8.16 0.08
CA ARG A 151 10.26 -7.13 0.15
C ARG A 151 10.05 -6.05 -0.91
N ASP A 152 9.57 -6.44 -2.08
CA ASP A 152 9.25 -5.51 -3.15
C ASP A 152 8.04 -6.05 -3.91
N GLY A 153 6.88 -5.42 -3.68
CA GLY A 153 5.62 -5.81 -4.31
C GLY A 153 5.57 -5.49 -5.81
N LYS A 154 6.46 -4.60 -6.30
CA LYS A 154 6.55 -4.23 -7.71
C LYS A 154 7.30 -5.25 -8.53
N THR A 155 8.27 -5.94 -7.93
CA THR A 155 8.99 -7.07 -8.55
C THR A 155 8.40 -8.42 -8.20
N GLY A 156 7.58 -8.50 -7.13
CA GLY A 156 7.10 -9.77 -6.58
C GLY A 156 8.15 -10.46 -5.71
N TYR A 157 9.25 -9.77 -5.38
CA TYR A 157 10.34 -10.33 -4.60
C TYR A 157 9.95 -10.45 -3.13
N TYR A 158 10.01 -11.68 -2.63
CA TYR A 158 9.83 -11.99 -1.22
C TYR A 158 10.99 -12.81 -0.69
N GLU A 159 11.21 -12.68 0.62
CA GLU A 159 12.21 -13.44 1.35
C GLU A 159 11.54 -14.30 2.41
N CYS A 160 11.92 -15.56 2.49
CA CYS A 160 11.49 -16.47 3.54
C CYS A 160 12.69 -16.83 4.42
N ARG A 161 12.53 -16.68 5.73
CA ARG A 161 13.50 -17.15 6.73
C ARG A 161 12.90 -18.29 7.53
N ALA A 162 13.75 -19.22 7.96
CA ALA A 162 13.34 -20.27 8.87
C ALA A 162 12.69 -19.64 10.11
N LEU A 163 11.52 -20.14 10.48
CA LEU A 163 10.78 -19.63 11.63
C LEU A 163 11.51 -19.99 12.93
N CYS A 164 12.15 -21.17 12.94
CA CYS A 164 12.88 -21.71 14.06
C CYS A 164 14.39 -21.60 13.89
N VAL A 165 15.05 -21.32 15.01
CA VAL A 165 16.52 -21.36 15.10
C VAL A 165 16.98 -22.81 14.94
N SER A 166 18.02 -23.01 14.14
CA SER A 166 18.71 -24.29 14.07
C SER A 166 19.71 -24.39 15.23
N TRP A 167 19.39 -25.25 16.20
CA TRP A 167 20.25 -25.49 17.35
C TRP A 167 21.42 -26.39 16.97
N GLN A 168 22.64 -25.90 17.14
CA GLN A 168 23.85 -26.69 16.97
C GLN A 168 24.61 -26.77 18.29
N ASN A 169 25.33 -27.88 18.50
CA ASN A 169 26.23 -28.06 19.66
C ASN A 169 25.55 -27.84 21.02
N LEU A 170 24.41 -28.50 21.26
CA LEU A 170 23.61 -28.36 22.48
C LEU A 170 24.30 -28.86 23.77
N GLY A 171 25.45 -29.52 23.69
CA GLY A 171 26.20 -29.97 24.86
C GLY A 171 25.38 -30.92 25.74
N GLN A 172 25.11 -30.52 26.99
CA GLN A 172 24.28 -31.28 27.94
C GLN A 172 22.77 -30.98 27.83
N CYS A 173 22.38 -30.10 26.91
CA CYS A 173 20.99 -29.77 26.68
C CYS A 173 20.33 -30.76 25.71
N HIS A 174 19.02 -30.91 25.81
CA HIS A 174 18.20 -31.61 24.83
C HIS A 174 17.09 -30.70 24.32
N LEU A 175 16.60 -30.95 23.11
CA LEU A 175 15.45 -30.23 22.58
C LEU A 175 14.16 -30.84 23.13
N VAL A 176 13.29 -29.98 23.65
CA VAL A 176 11.93 -30.35 24.02
C VAL A 176 10.95 -29.85 22.97
N ASP A 177 9.86 -30.60 22.80
CA ASP A 177 8.82 -30.21 21.86
C ASP A 177 8.08 -28.96 22.34
N PRO A 178 7.67 -28.08 21.41
CA PRO A 178 6.93 -26.87 21.75
C PRO A 178 5.58 -27.18 22.40
N ALA A 179 5.11 -26.27 23.25
CA ALA A 179 3.74 -26.33 23.74
C ALA A 179 2.73 -26.19 22.58
N PRO A 180 1.48 -26.68 22.75
CA PRO A 180 0.47 -26.58 21.70
C PRO A 180 0.30 -25.14 21.18
N GLY A 181 0.35 -24.98 19.86
CA GLY A 181 0.25 -23.67 19.19
C GLY A 181 1.58 -22.95 18.96
N LEU A 182 2.70 -23.50 19.45
CA LEU A 182 4.05 -23.03 19.17
C LEU A 182 4.75 -23.93 18.15
N CYS A 183 5.69 -23.37 17.40
CA CYS A 183 6.38 -24.09 16.32
C CYS A 183 7.77 -24.61 16.68
N CYS A 184 8.50 -23.89 17.53
CA CYS A 184 9.94 -24.09 17.66
C CYS A 184 10.31 -24.86 18.92
N LYS A 185 11.11 -25.92 18.74
CA LYS A 185 11.72 -26.64 19.86
C LYS A 185 12.64 -25.73 20.66
N THR A 186 12.63 -25.89 21.97
CA THR A 186 13.46 -25.13 22.90
C THR A 186 14.48 -26.04 23.57
N PRO A 187 15.69 -25.53 23.85
CA PRO A 187 16.69 -26.27 24.62
C PRO A 187 16.31 -26.32 26.11
N SER A 188 16.32 -27.52 26.68
CA SER A 188 16.20 -27.79 28.10
C SER A 188 17.55 -28.28 28.64
N CYS A 189 18.11 -27.56 29.61
CA CYS A 189 19.46 -27.77 30.11
C CYS A 189 19.50 -27.96 31.64
N PRO A 190 20.54 -28.62 32.18
CA PRO A 190 20.79 -28.66 33.62
C PRO A 190 20.93 -27.26 34.26
N PRO A 191 20.65 -27.08 35.56
CA PRO A 191 20.63 -25.77 36.22
C PRO A 191 21.94 -24.96 36.13
N ASN A 192 23.07 -25.64 35.91
CA ASN A 192 24.40 -25.04 35.80
C ASN A 192 24.77 -24.60 34.37
N VAL A 193 23.87 -24.73 33.39
CA VAL A 193 24.11 -24.35 31.99
C VAL A 193 23.32 -23.09 31.67
N VAL A 194 24.02 -22.04 31.22
CA VAL A 194 23.40 -20.80 30.73
C VAL A 194 23.23 -20.89 29.22
N ILE A 195 22.01 -20.64 28.74
CA ILE A 195 21.67 -20.66 27.31
C ILE A 195 21.80 -19.25 26.77
N HIS A 196 22.64 -19.08 25.75
CA HIS A 196 22.72 -17.83 24.99
C HIS A 196 21.82 -17.94 23.76
N TYR A 197 20.67 -17.27 23.82
CA TYR A 197 19.74 -17.21 22.71
C TYR A 197 20.24 -16.23 21.63
N PRO A 198 20.00 -16.49 20.33
CA PRO A 198 20.27 -15.53 19.27
C PRO A 198 19.45 -14.24 19.44
N ASP A 199 19.98 -13.13 18.92
CA ASP A 199 19.27 -11.85 18.95
C ASP A 199 17.89 -11.94 18.26
N GLY A 200 16.86 -11.40 18.92
CA GLY A 200 15.48 -11.46 18.45
C GLY A 200 14.77 -12.79 18.69
N TYR A 201 15.42 -13.78 19.33
CA TYR A 201 14.75 -14.97 19.82
C TYR A 201 14.01 -14.64 21.11
N VAL A 202 12.69 -14.80 21.10
CA VAL A 202 11.84 -14.75 22.29
C VAL A 202 11.50 -16.18 22.66
N PRO A 203 12.12 -16.76 23.71
CA PRO A 203 11.68 -18.04 24.25
C PRO A 203 10.22 -17.88 24.69
N ALA A 204 9.37 -18.76 24.20
CA ALA A 204 7.97 -18.83 24.61
C ALA A 204 7.84 -19.46 26.00
#